data_AF-A0AAN8GHR4-F1
#
_entry.id   AF-A0AAN8GHR4-F1
#
_cell.length_a   1.000
_cell.length_b   1.000
_cell.length_c   1.000
_cell.angle_alpha   90.00
_cell.angle_beta   90.00
_cell.angle_gamma   90.00
#
_symmetry.space_group_name_H-M   'P 1'
#
loop_
_entity.id
_entity.type
_entity.pdbx_description
1 polymer ?
#
loop_
_entity_poly.entity_id
_entity_poly.type
_entity_poly.pdbx_seq_one_letter_code
_entity_poly.pdbx_strand_id
1 'polypeptide(L)'
;MRTQIILLFLSIGVLCADAYYPCATVRCGIDEDGRVTQCRLREVTCIQAPCYPQVVCVADVPATEGVCDIGLPVINSANHELYCGRGSSGRCPASTGCVIDAGDRYALCCYTG
;
A
#
# COMPACT_ATOMS: atom_id res chain seq x y z
N MET A 1 -56.68 22.34 8.55
CA MET A 1 -55.95 21.20 7.97
C MET A 1 -54.47 21.43 8.22
N ARG A 2 -53.87 20.68 9.14
CA ARG A 2 -52.46 20.82 9.56
C ARG A 2 -51.62 19.90 8.68
N THR A 3 -50.89 20.48 7.72
CA THR A 3 -49.95 19.72 6.89
C THR A 3 -48.60 19.68 7.60
N GLN A 4 -48.26 18.51 8.13
CA GLN A 4 -46.89 18.16 8.53
C GLN A 4 -46.05 18.01 7.26
N ILE A 5 -44.88 18.64 7.20
CA ILE A 5 -43.82 18.28 6.25
C ILE A 5 -42.57 17.95 7.07
N ILE A 6 -42.07 16.76 6.75
CA ILE A 6 -41.11 15.92 7.45
C ILE A 6 -39.71 16.55 7.42
N LEU A 7 -39.05 16.56 8.59
CA LEU A 7 -37.62 16.84 8.76
C LEU A 7 -36.83 15.73 8.07
N LEU A 8 -36.20 16.01 6.93
CA LEU A 8 -35.21 15.11 6.32
C LEU A 8 -33.87 15.32 7.03
N PHE A 9 -33.61 14.44 7.99
CA PHE A 9 -32.27 14.10 8.45
C PHE A 9 -31.51 13.44 7.28
N LEU A 10 -30.47 14.09 6.78
CA LEU A 10 -29.42 13.42 6.00
C LEU A 10 -28.09 13.68 6.70
N SER A 11 -27.82 12.78 7.64
CA SER A 11 -26.50 12.44 8.14
C SER A 11 -25.59 12.07 6.97
N ILE A 12 -24.71 12.99 6.57
CA ILE A 12 -23.46 12.68 5.87
C ILE A 12 -22.40 13.00 6.92
N GLY A 13 -22.08 12.05 7.79
CA GLY A 13 -21.24 10.94 7.40
C GLY A 13 -19.82 11.39 7.70
N VAL A 14 -19.34 10.95 8.87
CA VAL A 14 -17.99 11.10 9.39
C VAL A 14 -16.99 11.05 8.23
N LEU A 15 -16.27 12.15 7.97
CA LEU A 15 -15.03 12.12 7.20
C LEU A 15 -14.03 11.33 8.05
N CYS A 16 -14.13 10.00 8.03
CA CYS A 16 -12.99 9.17 8.35
C CYS A 16 -11.90 9.66 7.41
N ALA A 17 -10.77 10.14 7.94
CA ALA A 17 -9.60 10.41 7.11
C ALA A 17 -9.32 9.10 6.38
N ASP A 18 -9.70 9.02 5.10
CA ASP A 18 -9.43 7.84 4.29
C ASP A 18 -7.94 7.58 4.42
N ALA A 19 -7.58 6.39 4.94
CA ALA A 19 -6.20 5.95 4.97
C ALA A 19 -5.70 5.99 3.52
N TYR A 20 -5.04 7.08 3.14
CA TYR A 20 -4.72 7.37 1.75
C TYR A 20 -3.62 6.41 1.31
N TYR A 21 -4.02 5.29 0.70
CA TYR A 21 -3.06 4.39 0.08
C TYR A 21 -2.54 5.02 -1.22
N PRO A 22 -1.22 5.23 -1.38
CA PRO A 22 -0.70 5.96 -2.54
C PRO A 22 -1.02 5.32 -3.89
N CYS A 23 -1.24 4.00 -3.94
CA CYS A 23 -1.63 3.29 -5.16
C CYS A 23 -3.15 3.23 -5.39
N ALA A 24 -3.98 3.84 -4.53
CA ALA A 24 -5.45 3.76 -4.67
C ALA A 24 -6.00 4.46 -5.93
N THR A 25 -5.33 5.51 -6.40
CA THR A 25 -5.78 6.34 -7.54
C THR A 25 -4.89 6.19 -8.78
N VAL A 26 -3.78 5.46 -8.66
CA VAL A 26 -2.79 5.33 -9.74
C VAL A 26 -3.20 4.23 -10.70
N ARG A 27 -3.34 4.60 -11.98
CA ARG A 27 -3.68 3.68 -13.06
C ARG A 27 -2.43 3.40 -13.88
N CYS A 28 -1.83 2.26 -13.63
CA CYS A 28 -0.70 1.77 -14.42
C CYS A 28 -1.21 1.24 -15.78
N GLY A 29 -0.34 1.36 -16.79
CA GLY A 29 -0.64 0.99 -18.17
C GLY A 29 0.12 -0.27 -18.58
N ILE A 30 0.60 -0.26 -19.81
CA ILE A 30 1.41 -1.33 -20.40
C ILE A 30 2.85 -0.82 -20.53
N ASP A 31 3.84 -1.69 -20.28
CA ASP A 31 5.26 -1.35 -20.48
C ASP A 31 5.64 -1.36 -21.99
N GLU A 32 6.91 -1.04 -22.28
CA GLU A 32 7.44 -1.01 -23.65
C GLU A 32 7.42 -2.37 -24.35
N ASP A 33 7.41 -3.45 -23.55
CA ASP A 33 7.37 -4.84 -24.03
C ASP A 33 5.93 -5.38 -24.17
N GLY A 34 4.91 -4.55 -23.91
CA GLY A 34 3.51 -4.95 -24.07
C GLY A 34 2.92 -5.67 -22.83
N ARG A 35 3.56 -5.62 -21.67
CA ARG A 35 3.09 -6.26 -20.43
C ARG A 35 2.29 -5.30 -19.57
N VAL A 36 1.23 -5.81 -18.93
CA VAL A 36 0.41 -5.01 -18.01
C VAL A 36 1.21 -4.75 -16.73
N THR A 37 1.36 -3.47 -16.38
CA THR A 37 2.07 -3.05 -15.18
C THR A 37 1.11 -2.86 -13.99
N GLN A 38 1.59 -3.19 -12.80
CA GLN A 38 0.85 -3.03 -11.56
C GLN A 38 1.47 -1.92 -10.71
N CYS A 39 0.62 -1.17 -9.99
CA CYS A 39 1.07 -0.15 -9.04
C CYS A 39 1.69 -0.84 -7.82
N ARG A 40 2.95 -0.51 -7.52
CA ARG A 40 3.67 -0.98 -6.33
C ARG A 40 4.28 0.19 -5.58
N LEU A 41 4.45 0.02 -4.27
CA LEU A 41 5.27 0.90 -3.45
C LEU A 41 6.69 0.38 -3.43
N ARG A 42 7.66 1.19 -3.83
CA ARG A 42 9.09 0.85 -3.82
C ARG A 42 9.82 1.57 -2.70
N GLU A 43 10.69 0.86 -2.00
CA GLU A 43 11.63 1.49 -1.09
C GLU A 43 12.53 2.49 -1.82
N VAL A 44 12.93 3.55 -1.13
CA VAL A 44 13.86 4.54 -1.66
C VAL A 44 14.89 4.89 -0.60
N THR A 45 16.11 5.15 -1.05
CA THR A 45 17.13 5.79 -0.21
C THR A 45 16.95 7.30 -0.30
N CYS A 46 16.81 7.96 0.85
CA CYS A 46 16.66 9.40 0.93
C CYS A 46 17.80 10.04 1.73
N ILE A 47 18.11 11.31 1.45
CA ILE A 47 19.18 12.04 2.14
C ILE A 47 18.79 12.38 3.59
N GLN A 48 17.49 12.66 3.82
CA GLN A 48 16.96 13.01 5.13
C GLN A 48 15.72 12.18 5.44
N ALA A 49 15.76 11.44 6.56
CA ALA A 49 14.65 10.63 7.04
C ALA A 49 13.48 11.48 7.57
N PRO A 50 12.23 10.97 7.56
CA PRO A 50 11.81 9.62 7.15
C PRO A 50 11.76 9.40 5.62
N CYS A 51 12.23 8.25 5.15
CA CYS A 51 12.12 7.85 3.74
C CYS A 51 10.77 7.13 3.51
N TYR A 52 9.85 7.81 2.83
CA TYR A 52 8.58 7.24 2.39
C TYR A 52 8.77 6.46 1.09
N PRO A 53 8.12 5.30 0.92
CA PRO A 53 8.18 4.55 -0.32
C PRO A 53 7.51 5.34 -1.46
N GLN A 54 7.98 5.13 -2.69
CA GLN A 54 7.46 5.80 -3.87
C GLN A 54 6.58 4.88 -4.70
N VAL A 55 5.57 5.46 -5.35
CA VAL A 55 4.74 4.73 -6.30
C VAL A 55 5.51 4.47 -7.59
N VAL A 56 5.49 3.22 -8.05
CA VAL A 56 6.04 2.79 -9.33
C VAL A 56 5.07 1.86 -10.05
N CYS A 57 5.06 1.92 -11.38
CA CYS A 57 4.39 0.93 -12.21
C CYS A 57 5.43 -0.09 -12.69
N VAL A 58 5.25 -1.36 -12.35
CA VAL A 58 6.19 -2.44 -12.70
C VAL A 58 5.44 -3.65 -13.24
N ALA A 59 6.04 -4.34 -14.21
CA ALA A 59 5.57 -5.63 -14.71
C ALA A 59 6.26 -6.79 -13.96
N ASP A 60 5.64 -7.97 -14.02
CA ASP A 60 6.24 -9.27 -13.64
C ASP A 60 6.80 -9.38 -12.22
N VAL A 61 6.24 -8.65 -11.25
CA VAL A 61 6.58 -8.83 -9.84
C VAL A 61 5.65 -9.86 -9.21
N PRO A 62 6.16 -11.02 -8.75
CA PRO A 62 5.35 -11.97 -7.99
C PRO A 62 4.78 -11.26 -6.77
N ALA A 63 3.45 -11.25 -6.65
CA ALA A 63 2.75 -10.64 -5.54
C ALA A 63 2.33 -11.71 -4.55
N THR A 64 2.76 -11.60 -3.29
CA THR A 64 2.18 -12.39 -2.21
C THR A 64 0.86 -11.73 -1.79
N GLU A 65 -0.21 -12.08 -2.50
CA GLU A 65 -1.55 -11.53 -2.25
C GLU A 65 -2.09 -11.94 -0.87
N GLY A 66 -2.92 -11.08 -0.28
CA GLY A 66 -3.58 -11.35 1.00
C GLY A 66 -2.68 -11.25 2.24
N VAL A 67 -1.42 -10.86 2.10
CA VAL A 67 -0.52 -10.60 3.24
C VAL A 67 -0.76 -9.23 3.86
N CYS A 68 -0.94 -8.20 3.03
CA CYS A 68 -1.16 -6.83 3.49
C CYS A 68 -2.66 -6.53 3.53
N ASP A 69 -3.13 -5.88 4.60
CA ASP A 69 -4.52 -5.39 4.70
C ASP A 69 -4.81 -4.30 3.65
N ILE A 70 -3.78 -3.53 3.28
CA ILE A 70 -3.86 -2.45 2.30
C ILE A 70 -2.90 -2.71 1.14
N GLY A 71 -3.49 -2.96 -0.04
CA GLY A 71 -2.74 -3.14 -1.28
C GLY A 71 -1.77 -4.32 -1.23
N LEU A 72 -0.61 -4.15 -1.84
CA LEU A 72 0.40 -5.20 -1.99
C LEU A 72 1.69 -4.87 -1.22
N PRO A 73 2.53 -5.89 -0.93
CA PRO A 73 3.80 -5.67 -0.26
C PRO A 73 4.68 -4.61 -0.93
N VAL A 74 5.42 -3.86 -0.13
CA VAL A 74 6.46 -2.94 -0.62
C VAL A 74 7.52 -3.75 -1.34
N ILE A 75 8.12 -3.20 -2.39
CA ILE A 75 9.18 -3.83 -3.16
C ILE A 75 10.51 -3.09 -2.99
N ASN A 76 11.61 -3.80 -3.17
CA ASN A 76 12.95 -3.22 -3.19
C ASN A 76 13.32 -2.67 -4.58
N SER A 77 14.53 -2.10 -4.69
CA SER A 77 15.06 -1.59 -5.96
C SER A 77 15.20 -2.67 -7.05
N ALA A 78 15.32 -3.95 -6.67
CA ALA A 78 15.40 -5.10 -7.56
C ALA A 78 14.02 -5.69 -7.92
N ASN A 79 12.92 -5.00 -7.61
CA ASN A 79 11.54 -5.45 -7.86
C ASN A 79 11.16 -6.75 -7.12
N HIS A 80 11.79 -7.04 -5.98
CA HIS A 80 11.36 -8.13 -5.10
C HIS A 80 10.61 -7.58 -3.89
N GLU A 81 9.67 -8.35 -3.36
CA GLU A 81 8.96 -7.97 -2.14
C GLU A 81 9.95 -7.78 -0.99
N LEU A 82 9.74 -6.70 -0.24
CA LEU A 82 10.65 -6.24 0.78
C LEU A 82 10.45 -7.06 2.04
N TYR A 83 11.38 -7.98 2.27
CA TYR A 83 11.37 -8.85 3.43
C TYR A 83 11.95 -8.15 4.67
N CYS A 84 11.26 -8.28 5.80
CA CYS A 84 11.60 -7.67 7.09
C CYS A 84 11.82 -8.68 8.23
N GLY A 85 11.72 -9.98 7.94
CA GLY A 85 12.00 -11.05 8.90
C GLY A 85 13.49 -11.31 9.09
N ARG A 86 13.83 -12.10 10.14
CA ARG A 86 15.19 -12.51 10.60
C ARG A 86 16.39 -12.05 9.74
N GLY A 87 17.22 -11.17 10.31
CA GLY A 87 18.50 -10.76 9.73
C GLY A 87 18.75 -9.25 9.83
N SER A 88 19.76 -8.75 9.10
CA SER A 88 20.07 -7.32 8.92
C SER A 88 19.18 -6.60 7.90
N SER A 89 18.31 -7.34 7.21
CA SER A 89 17.13 -6.86 6.48
C SER A 89 16.05 -6.52 7.49
N GLY A 90 16.09 -5.40 8.20
CA GLY A 90 16.13 -4.04 7.66
C GLY A 90 14.76 -3.46 7.98
N ARG A 91 14.69 -2.41 8.80
CA ARG A 91 13.40 -1.79 9.18
C ARG A 91 12.62 -1.44 7.92
N CYS A 92 11.32 -1.71 7.94
CA CYS A 92 10.44 -1.26 6.87
C CYS A 92 10.51 0.27 6.69
N PRO A 93 10.39 0.79 5.46
CA PRO A 93 10.34 2.22 5.18
C PRO A 93 9.28 2.95 6.01
N ALA A 94 9.35 4.27 6.06
CA ALA A 94 8.33 5.06 6.74
C ALA A 94 6.94 4.80 6.13
N SER A 95 5.87 4.95 6.93
CA SER A 95 4.48 4.60 6.57
C SER A 95 4.23 3.11 6.26
N THR A 96 5.16 2.23 6.63
CA THR A 96 5.04 0.78 6.41
C THR A 96 5.42 0.01 7.66
N GLY A 97 4.81 -1.15 7.85
CA GLY A 97 5.01 -2.05 9.00
C GLY A 97 5.37 -3.46 8.56
N CYS A 98 6.09 -4.17 9.41
CA CYS A 98 6.44 -5.56 9.15
C CYS A 98 5.27 -6.48 9.53
N VAL A 99 4.69 -7.16 8.53
CA VAL A 99 3.64 -8.16 8.74
C VAL A 99 4.30 -9.53 8.67
N ILE A 100 4.21 -10.27 9.79
CA ILE A 100 4.87 -11.56 9.98
C ILE A 100 3.80 -12.63 10.18
N ASP A 101 3.90 -13.71 9.41
CA ASP A 101 3.07 -14.90 9.63
C ASP A 101 3.48 -15.61 10.92
N ALA A 102 2.51 -16.08 11.71
CA ALA A 102 2.80 -16.81 12.95
C ALA A 102 3.58 -18.13 12.72
N GLY A 103 3.54 -18.69 11.50
CA GLY A 103 4.31 -19.86 11.10
C GLY A 103 5.63 -19.55 10.40
N ASP A 104 6.13 -18.30 10.45
CA ASP A 104 7.36 -17.83 9.78
C ASP A 104 7.34 -18.06 8.24
N ARG A 105 6.15 -18.20 7.61
CA ARG A 105 6.02 -18.41 6.16
C ARG A 105 6.37 -17.16 5.34
N TYR A 106 6.15 -15.98 5.91
CA TYR A 106 6.49 -14.69 5.32
C TYR A 106 6.75 -13.65 6.40
N ALA A 107 7.51 -12.62 6.04
CA ALA A 107 7.70 -11.41 6.83
C ALA A 107 7.94 -10.24 5.86
N LEU A 108 6.89 -9.53 5.49
CA LEU A 108 6.91 -8.52 4.42
C LEU A 108 6.53 -7.14 4.93
N CYS A 109 7.09 -6.10 4.30
CA CYS A 109 6.71 -4.72 4.60
C CYS A 109 5.40 -4.36 3.89
N CYS A 110 4.40 -3.99 4.67
CA CYS A 110 3.07 -3.59 4.21
C CYS A 110 2.80 -2.12 4.55
N TYR A 111 2.01 -1.44 3.73
CA TYR A 111 1.60 -0.06 4.01
C TYR A 111 0.68 0.02 5.23
N THR A 112 0.92 0.98 6.12
CA THR A 112 0.15 1.15 7.37
C THR A 112 -0.43 2.55 7.58
N GLY A 113 -0.08 3.54 6.74
CA GLY A 113 -0.48 4.95 6.92
C GLY A 113 0.54 5.74 7.72
#